data_AF-A0A7T5JQ70-F1
#
_entry.id   AF-A0A7T5JQ70-F1
#
_cell.length_a   1.000
_cell.length_b   1.000
_cell.length_c   1.000
_cell.angle_alpha   90.00
_cell.angle_beta   90.00
_cell.angle_gamma   90.00
#
_symmetry.space_group_name_H-M   'P 1'
#
loop_
_entity.id
_entity.type
_entity.pdbx_description
1 polymer ?
#
loop_
_entity_poly.entity_id
_entity_poly.type
_entity_poly.pdbx_seq_one_letter_code
_entity_poly.pdbx_strand_id
1 'polypeptide(L)'
;MCRKQNSERNSFGKVGVKPRGYRRGQSIDRQDLSLVLRREKYRVELLEQILERKNLLEALKKVESNGGAAGIDGVSTEHLRAYVVEHWEKIRQQLLDGTYKPAPVRRVEIPKPDGGVRLLGIPTALDRMLQQAILQVLTPIFDPGFSPNSFGFRPGKRGHDAVRQAQRFIREGYRIVVDIDLEKFFDRVNHDILMSRVARKVKDKRVLKLIRKYLKSGVMAGGIVSHTEEGTPQGGPLSPLLSNIMLDDLDKELERRGLHFSRFADDCNIYVKTKRAGERVKASIERYLEGKLKLKVNKEKSAVERPWKRKFLGFSFTAQKEARIRISPKSLKRVKDKIRTLTKPTWSISMKERIQQLNQYLMGWIGYYALIETPKPLAELESWLKRRLRLCLWHQWKRVRTRYRELRKLGLTHQQAFEIASTRKGAWRTSITPHLHKALGNAYWQSQGLKSVTQRYFEIRQGWRTA
;
A
#
# COMPACT_ATOMS: atom_id res chain seq x y z
N MET A 1 5.18 94.83 64.46
CA MET A 1 6.49 94.15 64.64
C MET A 1 6.30 92.69 64.21
N CYS A 2 7.05 92.13 63.24
CA CYS A 2 8.38 91.51 63.37
C CYS A 2 8.43 90.38 64.44
N ARG A 3 8.95 89.15 64.19
CA ARG A 3 9.60 88.55 62.99
C ARG A 3 9.61 87.00 63.05
N LYS A 4 9.38 86.31 61.91
CA LYS A 4 10.09 85.14 61.29
C LYS A 4 10.50 83.87 62.11
N GLN A 5 10.66 82.64 61.56
CA GLN A 5 10.20 81.90 60.34
C GLN A 5 10.72 80.42 60.37
N ASN A 6 9.93 79.42 59.89
CA ASN A 6 10.28 78.12 59.23
C ASN A 6 11.38 77.16 59.84
N SER A 7 11.70 75.95 59.33
CA SER A 7 10.96 74.68 58.99
C SER A 7 12.01 73.50 59.03
N GLU A 8 11.86 72.19 58.77
CA GLU A 8 10.83 71.30 58.17
C GLU A 8 11.17 69.77 58.36
N ARG A 9 10.28 68.85 57.92
CA ARG A 9 10.47 67.43 57.45
C ARG A 9 10.87 66.25 58.39
N ASN A 10 9.90 65.34 58.51
CA ASN A 10 9.94 63.86 58.32
C ASN A 10 10.88 62.93 59.12
N SER A 11 10.26 61.96 59.82
CA SER A 11 10.73 60.56 59.86
C SER A 11 9.55 59.56 60.05
N PHE A 12 9.83 58.26 59.99
CA PHE A 12 8.87 57.16 59.71
C PHE A 12 8.06 56.65 60.92
N GLY A 13 6.91 56.02 60.63
CA GLY A 13 6.58 54.72 61.28
C GLY A 13 5.14 54.47 61.72
N LYS A 14 4.37 53.67 60.94
CA LYS A 14 3.28 52.80 61.46
C LYS A 14 3.22 51.47 60.69
N VAL A 15 2.89 50.40 61.40
CA VAL A 15 2.79 49.02 60.89
C VAL A 15 1.36 48.75 60.38
N GLY A 16 1.23 48.00 59.28
CA GLY A 16 -0.06 47.57 58.73
C GLY A 16 0.02 46.17 58.11
N VAL A 17 -0.88 45.27 58.53
CA VAL A 17 -0.92 43.86 58.09
C VAL A 17 -1.49 43.75 56.67
N LYS A 18 -0.93 42.85 55.84
CA LYS A 18 -1.46 42.51 54.50
C LYS A 18 -1.79 41.01 54.37
N PRO A 19 -2.85 40.64 53.62
CA PRO A 19 -3.29 39.24 53.48
C PRO A 19 -2.37 38.40 52.58
N ARG A 20 -2.45 37.07 52.74
CA ARG A 20 -1.56 36.10 52.07
C ARG A 20 -1.93 35.83 50.60
N GLY A 21 -0.98 36.10 49.70
CA GLY A 21 -0.49 35.08 48.77
C GLY A 21 -1.28 34.79 47.49
N TYR A 22 -1.33 35.76 46.56
CA TYR A 22 -1.42 35.42 45.13
C TYR A 22 -0.26 34.49 44.75
N ARG A 23 -0.54 33.29 44.19
CA ARG A 23 0.52 32.44 43.62
C ARG A 23 1.04 33.07 42.33
N ARG A 24 2.37 33.23 42.22
CA ARG A 24 3.04 33.73 41.02
C ARG A 24 2.70 32.84 39.82
N GLY A 25 2.28 33.44 38.71
CA GLY A 25 2.25 32.75 37.42
C GLY A 25 3.66 32.33 37.02
N GLN A 26 3.80 31.14 36.43
CA GLN A 26 5.08 30.69 35.90
C GLN A 26 5.42 31.52 34.65
N SER A 27 6.59 32.14 34.65
CA SER A 27 7.13 32.83 33.47
C SER A 27 7.51 31.80 32.40
N ILE A 28 6.69 31.69 31.35
CA ILE A 28 7.05 30.91 30.16
C ILE A 28 8.28 31.56 29.52
N ASP A 29 9.32 30.78 29.26
CA ASP A 29 10.56 31.29 28.67
C ASP A 29 10.31 31.85 27.25
N ARG A 30 11.09 32.88 26.87
CA ARG A 30 11.00 33.50 25.55
C ARG A 30 11.32 32.52 24.42
N GLN A 31 12.20 31.53 24.62
CA GLN A 31 12.45 30.52 23.59
C GLN A 31 11.24 29.60 23.40
N ASP A 32 10.66 29.09 24.48
CA ASP A 32 9.43 28.27 24.43
C ASP A 32 8.25 29.05 23.83
N LEU A 33 8.07 30.31 24.24
CA LEU A 33 7.04 31.19 23.65
C LEU A 33 7.26 31.38 22.14
N SER A 34 8.52 31.52 21.68
CA SER A 34 8.84 31.62 20.25
C SER A 34 8.57 30.31 19.48
N LEU A 35 8.75 29.14 20.12
CA LEU A 35 8.47 27.82 19.55
C LEU A 35 6.97 27.54 19.48
N VAL A 36 6.20 27.98 20.48
CA VAL A 36 4.73 27.95 20.47
C VAL A 36 4.20 28.90 19.40
N LEU A 37 4.63 30.16 19.36
CA LEU A 37 4.20 31.14 18.36
C LEU A 37 4.59 30.74 16.93
N ARG A 38 5.75 30.11 16.73
CA ARG A 38 6.06 29.41 15.46
C ARG A 38 5.04 28.31 15.18
N ARG A 39 4.82 27.36 16.10
CA ARG A 39 3.84 26.27 15.92
C ARG A 39 2.42 26.75 15.63
N GLU A 40 2.02 27.92 16.11
CA GLU A 40 0.71 28.52 15.82
C GLU A 40 0.68 29.25 14.47
N LYS A 41 1.72 30.02 14.12
CA LYS A 41 1.82 30.63 12.78
C LYS A 41 1.82 29.57 11.66
N TYR A 42 2.61 28.51 11.82
CA TYR A 42 2.64 27.34 10.91
C TYR A 42 1.29 26.60 10.78
N ARG A 43 0.31 26.83 11.66
CA ARG A 43 -1.04 26.22 11.60
C ARG A 43 -2.07 27.04 10.82
N VAL A 44 -1.81 28.33 10.60
CA VAL A 44 -2.70 29.23 9.84
C VAL A 44 -2.31 29.21 8.35
N GLU A 45 -1.02 29.15 8.06
CA GLU A 45 -0.42 29.23 6.71
C GLU A 45 -0.36 27.86 5.98
N LEU A 46 -1.33 26.97 6.22
CA LEU A 46 -1.25 25.59 5.75
C LEU A 46 -1.59 25.45 4.26
N LEU A 47 -2.57 26.22 3.76
CA LEU A 47 -2.84 26.28 2.32
C LEU A 47 -1.66 26.90 1.56
N GLU A 48 -1.00 27.90 2.12
CA GLU A 48 0.18 28.57 1.54
C GLU A 48 1.35 27.58 1.38
N GLN A 49 1.60 26.71 2.37
CA GLN A 49 2.56 25.61 2.27
C GLN A 49 2.17 24.60 1.18
N ILE A 50 0.88 24.28 1.02
CA ILE A 50 0.40 23.38 -0.03
C ILE A 50 0.60 24.00 -1.42
N LEU A 51 0.38 25.31 -1.55
CA LEU A 51 0.52 26.09 -2.78
C LEU A 51 1.96 26.65 -2.98
N GLU A 52 2.94 26.22 -2.19
CA GLU A 52 4.33 26.63 -2.37
C GLU A 52 4.87 26.09 -3.71
N ARG A 53 5.52 26.95 -4.50
CA ARG A 53 6.04 26.61 -5.83
C ARG A 53 6.93 25.35 -5.82
N LYS A 54 7.72 25.12 -4.76
CA LYS A 54 8.54 23.91 -4.60
C LYS A 54 7.67 22.66 -4.43
N ASN A 55 6.75 22.67 -3.46
CA ASN A 55 5.83 21.56 -3.19
C ASN A 55 5.02 21.18 -4.44
N LEU A 56 4.51 22.19 -5.16
CA LEU A 56 3.77 22.02 -6.42
C LEU A 56 4.63 21.42 -7.54
N LEU A 57 5.88 21.85 -7.71
CA LEU A 57 6.78 21.28 -8.72
C LEU A 57 7.16 19.83 -8.41
N GLU A 58 7.31 19.47 -7.13
CA GLU A 58 7.48 18.08 -6.71
C GLU A 58 6.20 17.26 -6.96
N ALA A 59 5.02 17.82 -6.69
CA ALA A 59 3.73 17.17 -6.95
C ALA A 59 3.49 16.93 -8.45
N LEU A 60 3.80 17.92 -9.30
CA LEU A 60 3.75 17.82 -10.75
C LEU A 60 4.66 16.70 -11.26
N LYS A 61 5.96 16.74 -10.90
CA LYS A 61 6.94 15.69 -11.23
C LYS A 61 6.47 14.30 -10.79
N LYS A 62 5.80 14.22 -9.63
CA LYS A 62 5.29 12.94 -9.11
C LYS A 62 4.11 12.41 -9.92
N VAL A 63 3.23 13.29 -10.43
CA VAL A 63 2.10 12.91 -11.31
C VAL A 63 2.59 12.55 -12.72
N GLU A 64 3.51 13.33 -13.29
CA GLU A 64 4.21 13.04 -14.55
C GLU A 64 4.86 11.65 -14.50
N SER A 65 5.71 11.41 -13.50
CA SER A 65 6.43 10.14 -13.30
C SER A 65 5.52 8.92 -13.04
N ASN A 66 4.25 9.12 -12.69
CA ASN A 66 3.31 8.01 -12.48
C ASN A 66 2.63 7.54 -13.78
N GLY A 67 2.70 8.31 -14.88
CA GLY A 67 2.14 7.93 -16.19
C GLY A 67 0.64 7.58 -16.19
N GLY A 68 -0.13 8.16 -15.28
CA GLY A 68 -1.51 7.74 -15.01
C GLY A 68 -2.50 8.25 -16.08
N ALA A 69 -3.26 7.33 -16.68
CA ALA A 69 -4.32 7.65 -17.66
C ALA A 69 -5.23 8.81 -17.24
N ALA A 70 -5.72 9.59 -18.22
CA ALA A 70 -6.49 10.83 -18.02
C ALA A 70 -7.77 10.68 -17.17
N GLY A 71 -8.24 11.80 -16.62
CA GLY A 71 -9.48 11.90 -15.86
C GLY A 71 -10.73 11.92 -16.74
N ILE A 72 -11.72 12.75 -16.39
CA ILE A 72 -12.90 13.01 -17.24
C ILE A 72 -12.63 14.08 -18.33
N ASP A 73 -11.53 14.81 -18.16
CA ASP A 73 -11.07 15.98 -18.90
C ASP A 73 -10.22 15.65 -20.14
N GLY A 74 -9.84 14.38 -20.33
CA GLY A 74 -8.97 13.94 -21.43
C GLY A 74 -7.50 14.33 -21.29
N VAL A 75 -7.16 15.36 -20.49
CA VAL A 75 -5.78 15.86 -20.30
C VAL A 75 -4.85 14.75 -19.80
N SER A 76 -3.82 14.44 -20.59
CA SER A 76 -2.79 13.47 -20.22
C SER A 76 -1.78 14.03 -19.22
N THR A 77 -0.97 13.17 -18.61
CA THR A 77 0.12 13.59 -17.72
C THR A 77 1.23 14.35 -18.45
N GLU A 78 1.36 14.21 -19.79
CA GLU A 78 2.33 14.99 -20.57
C GLU A 78 1.86 16.45 -20.76
N HIS A 79 0.58 16.65 -21.07
CA HIS A 79 0.01 17.97 -21.30
C HIS A 79 -0.25 18.77 -20.01
N LEU A 80 -0.30 18.09 -18.85
CA LEU A 80 -0.52 18.71 -17.53
C LEU A 80 0.40 19.91 -17.26
N ARG A 81 1.66 19.84 -17.68
CA ARG A 81 2.65 20.92 -17.45
C ARG A 81 2.28 22.20 -18.19
N ALA A 82 1.90 22.10 -19.47
CA ALA A 82 1.48 23.25 -20.26
C ALA A 82 0.15 23.82 -19.72
N TYR A 83 -0.82 22.94 -19.47
CA TYR A 83 -2.13 23.30 -18.91
C TYR A 83 -1.99 24.08 -17.58
N VAL A 84 -1.12 23.63 -16.68
CA VAL A 84 -0.85 24.33 -15.42
C VAL A 84 -0.21 25.70 -15.67
N VAL A 85 0.81 25.81 -16.54
CA VAL A 85 1.46 27.11 -16.82
C VAL A 85 0.46 28.16 -17.33
N GLU A 86 -0.46 27.76 -18.21
CA GLU A 86 -1.52 28.61 -18.76
C GLU A 86 -2.58 29.00 -17.72
N HIS A 87 -3.02 28.05 -16.88
CA HIS A 87 -4.19 28.23 -16.00
C HIS A 87 -3.85 28.56 -14.54
N TRP A 88 -2.56 28.60 -14.15
CA TRP A 88 -2.16 28.55 -12.74
C TRP A 88 -2.75 29.66 -11.86
N GLU A 89 -2.61 30.94 -12.22
CA GLU A 89 -3.05 32.03 -11.32
C GLU A 89 -4.57 32.01 -11.10
N LYS A 90 -5.35 31.61 -12.11
CA LYS A 90 -6.81 31.39 -11.98
C LYS A 90 -7.12 30.24 -11.02
N ILE A 91 -6.40 29.12 -11.12
CA ILE A 91 -6.55 27.96 -10.23
C ILE A 91 -6.14 28.32 -8.80
N ARG A 92 -5.01 29.01 -8.64
CA ARG A 92 -4.46 29.48 -7.35
C ARG A 92 -5.42 30.43 -6.65
N GLN A 93 -5.93 31.45 -7.35
CA GLN A 93 -6.90 32.39 -6.79
C GLN A 93 -8.16 31.66 -6.33
N GLN A 94 -8.72 30.77 -7.16
CA GLN A 94 -9.86 29.94 -6.78
C GLN A 94 -9.61 29.04 -5.56
N LEU A 95 -8.38 28.56 -5.35
CA LEU A 95 -7.99 27.76 -4.19
C LEU A 95 -7.88 28.62 -2.92
N LEU A 96 -7.30 29.82 -3.02
CA LEU A 96 -7.17 30.79 -1.91
C LEU A 96 -8.54 31.30 -1.44
N ASP A 97 -9.40 31.72 -2.37
CA ASP A 97 -10.79 32.14 -2.10
C ASP A 97 -11.69 30.96 -1.65
N GLY A 98 -11.20 29.73 -1.81
CA GLY A 98 -11.95 28.52 -1.53
C GLY A 98 -13.13 28.29 -2.47
N THR A 99 -13.20 28.98 -3.61
CA THR A 99 -14.24 28.82 -4.64
C THR A 99 -14.03 27.57 -5.49
N TYR A 100 -12.77 27.16 -5.73
CA TYR A 100 -12.35 26.01 -6.54
C TYR A 100 -13.21 24.76 -6.34
N LYS A 101 -13.67 24.13 -7.42
CA LYS A 101 -14.45 22.89 -7.40
C LYS A 101 -13.64 21.79 -8.11
N PRO A 102 -13.16 20.75 -7.38
CA PRO A 102 -12.59 19.56 -8.00
C PRO A 102 -13.55 18.90 -8.97
N ALA A 103 -13.03 18.26 -10.02
CA ALA A 103 -13.86 17.57 -11.00
C ALA A 103 -14.35 16.20 -10.47
N PRO A 104 -15.51 15.71 -10.96
CA PRO A 104 -15.94 14.33 -10.73
C PRO A 104 -14.89 13.31 -11.20
N VAL A 105 -14.69 12.24 -10.42
CA VAL A 105 -13.70 11.23 -10.77
C VAL A 105 -14.25 10.25 -11.81
N ARG A 106 -13.44 9.90 -12.82
CA ARG A 106 -13.84 8.95 -13.87
C ARG A 106 -13.91 7.54 -13.30
N ARG A 107 -15.07 6.87 -13.41
CA ARG A 107 -15.24 5.49 -12.97
C ARG A 107 -14.51 4.52 -13.90
N VAL A 108 -13.77 3.57 -13.33
CA VAL A 108 -13.12 2.47 -14.09
C VAL A 108 -13.27 1.17 -13.32
N GLU A 109 -13.74 0.11 -13.98
CA GLU A 109 -13.81 -1.22 -13.40
C GLU A 109 -12.50 -1.99 -13.61
N ILE A 110 -11.97 -2.60 -12.56
CA ILE A 110 -10.82 -3.51 -12.62
C ILE A 110 -11.20 -4.84 -11.96
N PRO A 111 -11.02 -6.00 -12.62
CA PRO A 111 -11.33 -7.29 -12.01
C PRO A 111 -10.45 -7.56 -10.78
N LYS A 112 -11.07 -7.90 -9.65
CA LYS A 112 -10.35 -8.29 -8.43
C LYS A 112 -9.73 -9.68 -8.63
N PRO A 113 -8.48 -9.94 -8.20
CA PRO A 113 -7.82 -11.24 -8.31
C PRO A 113 -8.49 -12.41 -7.55
N ASP A 114 -9.59 -12.14 -6.85
CA ASP A 114 -10.34 -13.03 -5.97
C ASP A 114 -11.82 -13.17 -6.38
N GLY A 115 -12.27 -12.50 -7.46
CA GLY A 115 -13.66 -12.43 -7.89
C GLY A 115 -14.30 -11.05 -7.67
N GLY A 116 -15.25 -10.68 -8.55
CA GLY A 116 -15.92 -9.38 -8.57
C GLY A 116 -15.04 -8.22 -9.07
N VAL A 117 -15.61 -7.01 -9.12
CA VAL A 117 -14.94 -5.79 -9.62
C VAL A 117 -14.45 -4.89 -8.49
N ARG A 118 -13.35 -4.16 -8.75
CA ARG A 118 -12.89 -2.99 -7.99
C ARG A 118 -13.19 -1.77 -8.84
N LEU A 119 -13.98 -0.85 -8.29
CA LEU A 119 -14.37 0.38 -8.97
C LEU A 119 -13.40 1.50 -8.57
N LEU A 120 -12.47 1.84 -9.47
CA LEU A 120 -11.60 2.99 -9.29
C LEU A 120 -12.34 4.29 -9.59
N GLY A 121 -11.88 5.38 -8.99
CA GLY A 121 -12.21 6.74 -9.35
C GLY A 121 -10.93 7.48 -9.71
N ILE A 122 -10.75 7.82 -10.99
CA ILE A 122 -9.54 8.49 -11.50
C ILE A 122 -9.83 10.01 -11.58
N PRO A 123 -9.17 10.86 -10.77
CA PRO A 123 -9.30 12.32 -10.88
C PRO A 123 -8.59 12.85 -12.14
N THR A 124 -8.86 14.11 -12.48
CA THR A 124 -8.14 14.86 -13.53
C THR A 124 -6.63 14.91 -13.26
N ALA A 125 -5.83 15.22 -14.29
CA ALA A 125 -4.40 15.35 -14.11
C ALA A 125 -4.05 16.44 -13.09
N LEU A 126 -4.78 17.57 -13.11
CA LEU A 126 -4.70 18.66 -12.13
C LEU A 126 -5.12 18.21 -10.72
N ASP A 127 -6.27 17.55 -10.57
CA ASP A 127 -6.76 17.12 -9.25
C ASP A 127 -5.81 16.11 -8.59
N ARG A 128 -5.12 15.28 -9.37
CA ARG A 128 -4.04 14.41 -8.85
C ARG A 128 -2.85 15.24 -8.36
N MET A 129 -2.45 16.29 -9.08
CA MET A 129 -1.36 17.18 -8.65
C MET A 129 -1.72 17.93 -7.36
N LEU A 130 -2.92 18.49 -7.27
CA LEU A 130 -3.38 19.20 -6.07
C LEU A 130 -3.53 18.25 -4.86
N GLN A 131 -4.10 17.05 -5.05
CA GLN A 131 -4.14 16.03 -3.99
C GLN A 131 -2.75 15.56 -3.56
N GLN A 132 -1.80 15.48 -4.49
CA GLN A 132 -0.41 15.11 -4.20
C GLN A 132 0.31 16.21 -3.41
N ALA A 133 0.09 17.49 -3.75
CA ALA A 133 0.59 18.63 -2.99
C ALA A 133 0.01 18.70 -1.56
N ILE A 134 -1.29 18.38 -1.38
CA ILE A 134 -1.91 18.23 -0.06
C ILE A 134 -1.29 17.04 0.70
N LEU A 135 -1.08 15.90 0.03
CA LEU A 135 -0.47 14.70 0.63
C LEU A 135 0.94 14.99 1.18
N GLN A 136 1.78 15.70 0.43
CA GLN A 136 3.14 16.05 0.84
C GLN A 136 3.17 16.84 2.15
N VAL A 137 2.32 17.87 2.29
CA VAL A 137 2.27 18.71 3.50
C VAL A 137 1.57 18.02 4.67
N LEU A 138 0.53 17.21 4.42
CA LEU A 138 -0.17 16.49 5.50
C LEU A 138 0.59 15.27 6.03
N THR A 139 1.44 14.63 5.23
CA THR A 139 2.21 13.44 5.67
C THR A 139 3.05 13.70 6.94
N PRO A 140 3.92 14.72 7.05
CA PRO A 140 4.69 14.99 8.26
C PRO A 140 3.82 15.42 9.46
N ILE A 141 2.62 15.96 9.22
CA ILE A 141 1.66 16.33 10.28
C ILE A 141 1.03 15.07 10.89
N PHE A 142 0.62 14.11 10.07
CA PHE A 142 -0.10 12.92 10.52
C PHE A 142 0.82 11.75 10.89
N ASP A 143 1.74 11.37 10.01
CA ASP A 143 2.46 10.09 10.06
C ASP A 143 3.25 9.83 11.35
N PRO A 144 3.96 10.80 11.95
CA PRO A 144 4.67 10.59 13.22
C PRO A 144 3.76 10.23 14.41
N GLY A 145 2.43 10.42 14.30
CA GLY A 145 1.46 9.97 15.30
C GLY A 145 0.88 8.57 15.07
N PHE A 146 0.95 8.05 13.84
CA PHE A 146 0.38 6.75 13.49
C PHE A 146 1.12 5.61 14.19
N SER A 147 0.37 4.62 14.66
CA SER A 147 0.89 3.42 15.34
C SER A 147 2.14 2.81 14.69
N PRO A 148 3.16 2.38 15.45
CA PRO A 148 4.30 1.65 14.88
C PRO A 148 3.88 0.33 14.20
N ASN A 149 2.71 -0.21 14.55
CA ASN A 149 2.10 -1.43 14.02
C ASN A 149 1.24 -1.18 12.75
N SER A 150 1.14 0.07 12.30
CA SER A 150 0.51 0.44 11.04
C SER A 150 1.57 0.65 9.95
N PHE A 151 1.46 -0.12 8.87
CA PHE A 151 2.48 -0.22 7.80
C PHE A 151 1.97 0.18 6.41
N GLY A 152 0.66 0.20 6.18
CA GLY A 152 0.09 0.43 4.85
C GLY A 152 0.20 1.90 4.43
N PHE A 153 0.66 2.16 3.21
CA PHE A 153 0.73 3.50 2.61
C PHE A 153 1.57 4.56 3.36
N ARG A 154 2.53 4.14 4.19
CA ARG A 154 3.40 5.06 4.96
C ARG A 154 4.82 5.14 4.38
N PRO A 155 5.51 6.29 4.44
CA PRO A 155 6.92 6.39 4.08
C PRO A 155 7.77 5.48 4.95
N GLY A 156 8.82 4.87 4.37
CA GLY A 156 9.75 3.98 5.09
C GLY A 156 9.18 2.64 5.59
N LYS A 157 7.86 2.38 5.47
CA LYS A 157 7.22 1.13 5.91
C LYS A 157 6.90 0.23 4.71
N ARG A 158 7.15 -1.08 4.83
CA ARG A 158 6.88 -2.06 3.76
C ARG A 158 5.95 -3.16 4.27
N GLY A 159 5.21 -3.79 3.35
CA GLY A 159 4.41 -4.99 3.67
C GLY A 159 5.25 -6.18 4.16
N HIS A 160 6.56 -6.18 3.89
CA HIS A 160 7.49 -7.14 4.49
C HIS A 160 7.62 -6.97 6.01
N ASP A 161 7.54 -5.75 6.52
CA ASP A 161 7.78 -5.45 7.93
C ASP A 161 6.56 -5.83 8.76
N ALA A 162 5.35 -5.60 8.22
CA ALA A 162 4.10 -6.15 8.73
C ALA A 162 4.16 -7.69 8.86
N VAL A 163 4.61 -8.40 7.81
CA VAL A 163 4.70 -9.87 7.82
C VAL A 163 5.79 -10.38 8.78
N ARG A 164 6.91 -9.66 8.94
CA ARG A 164 7.94 -9.95 9.96
C ARG A 164 7.40 -9.74 11.38
N GLN A 165 6.66 -8.67 11.63
CA GLN A 165 6.07 -8.40 12.94
C GLN A 165 5.01 -9.46 13.29
N ALA A 166 4.13 -9.80 12.35
CA ALA A 166 3.20 -10.91 12.45
C ALA A 166 3.91 -12.24 12.78
N GLN A 167 5.01 -12.56 12.08
CA GLN A 167 5.83 -13.73 12.40
C GLN A 167 6.37 -13.71 13.84
N ARG A 168 6.86 -12.55 14.31
CA ARG A 168 7.41 -12.39 15.65
C ARG A 168 6.38 -12.73 16.72
N PHE A 169 5.17 -12.16 16.64
CA PHE A 169 4.07 -12.47 17.56
C PHE A 169 3.71 -13.98 17.57
N ILE A 170 3.75 -14.64 16.41
CA ILE A 170 3.47 -16.08 16.32
C ILE A 170 4.56 -16.92 17.02
N ARG A 171 5.84 -16.53 16.90
CA ARG A 171 6.98 -17.17 17.60
C ARG A 171 6.93 -16.91 19.11
N GLU A 172 6.54 -15.70 19.53
CA GLU A 172 6.26 -15.31 20.93
C GLU A 172 5.05 -16.04 21.56
N GLY A 173 4.37 -16.93 20.82
CA GLY A 173 3.30 -17.79 21.33
C GLY A 173 1.88 -17.31 21.05
N TYR A 174 1.69 -16.19 20.36
CA TYR A 174 0.38 -15.67 19.95
C TYR A 174 -0.13 -16.41 18.68
N ARG A 175 -0.33 -17.73 18.82
CA ARG A 175 -0.55 -18.70 17.73
C ARG A 175 -2.02 -18.83 17.28
N ILE A 176 -2.81 -17.78 17.47
CA ILE A 176 -4.16 -17.57 16.93
C ILE A 176 -4.18 -16.15 16.34
N VAL A 177 -4.76 -15.99 15.16
CA VAL A 177 -5.01 -14.66 14.56
C VAL A 177 -6.51 -14.39 14.50
N VAL A 178 -6.87 -13.16 14.84
CA VAL A 178 -8.14 -12.52 14.52
C VAL A 178 -7.88 -11.66 13.28
N ASP A 179 -8.37 -12.13 12.15
CA ASP A 179 -8.22 -11.52 10.83
C ASP A 179 -9.50 -10.71 10.56
N ILE A 180 -9.37 -9.39 10.36
CA ILE A 180 -10.49 -8.44 10.18
C ILE A 180 -10.42 -7.84 8.77
N ASP A 181 -11.48 -8.03 7.99
CA ASP A 181 -11.69 -7.44 6.65
C ASP A 181 -12.91 -6.51 6.67
N LEU A 182 -12.76 -5.31 6.10
CA LEU A 182 -13.80 -4.27 6.11
C LEU A 182 -14.61 -4.30 4.80
N GLU A 183 -15.93 -4.33 4.90
CA GLU A 183 -16.80 -4.50 3.73
C GLU A 183 -16.78 -3.23 2.86
N LYS A 184 -16.16 -3.31 1.68
CA LYS A 184 -16.01 -2.19 0.74
C LYS A 184 -15.42 -0.93 1.40
N PHE A 185 -14.45 -1.06 2.31
CA PHE A 185 -13.89 0.02 3.14
C PHE A 185 -13.87 1.42 2.49
N PHE A 186 -13.14 1.57 1.38
CA PHE A 186 -12.98 2.85 0.66
C PHE A 186 -14.31 3.45 0.18
N ASP A 187 -15.31 2.63 -0.12
CA ASP A 187 -16.62 3.05 -0.60
C ASP A 187 -17.58 3.42 0.56
N ARG A 188 -17.24 3.05 1.81
CA ARG A 188 -18.06 3.27 3.03
C ARG A 188 -17.44 4.23 4.06
N VAL A 189 -16.47 5.05 3.67
CA VAL A 189 -15.84 6.02 4.59
C VAL A 189 -16.78 7.20 4.82
N ASN A 190 -17.43 7.28 5.99
CA ASN A 190 -18.27 8.42 6.36
C ASN A 190 -17.44 9.73 6.39
N HIS A 191 -17.88 10.74 5.63
CA HIS A 191 -17.15 12.00 5.46
C HIS A 191 -17.00 12.80 6.75
N ASP A 192 -18.03 12.84 7.60
CA ASP A 192 -18.02 13.67 8.81
C ASP A 192 -17.13 13.09 9.91
N ILE A 193 -17.14 11.75 10.09
CA ILE A 193 -16.20 11.06 10.99
C ILE A 193 -14.76 11.28 10.51
N LEU A 194 -14.48 11.08 9.21
CA LEU A 194 -13.15 11.30 8.63
C LEU A 194 -12.69 12.76 8.79
N MET A 195 -13.52 13.73 8.42
CA MET A 195 -13.16 15.15 8.53
C MET A 195 -12.99 15.60 9.98
N SER A 196 -13.74 15.01 10.93
CA SER A 196 -13.52 15.18 12.37
C SER A 196 -12.12 14.68 12.79
N ARG A 197 -11.63 13.55 12.24
CA ARG A 197 -10.26 13.07 12.48
C ARG A 197 -9.20 13.99 11.88
N VAL A 198 -9.38 14.46 10.65
CA VAL A 198 -8.47 15.43 10.01
C VAL A 198 -8.39 16.73 10.82
N ALA A 199 -9.53 17.26 11.26
CA ALA A 199 -9.64 18.49 12.04
C ALA A 199 -9.03 18.43 13.46
N ARG A 200 -8.62 17.24 13.96
CA ARG A 200 -7.85 17.13 15.20
C ARG A 200 -6.49 17.83 15.07
N LYS A 201 -5.75 17.54 13.99
CA LYS A 201 -4.42 18.12 13.73
C LYS A 201 -4.48 19.36 12.82
N VAL A 202 -5.23 19.30 11.71
CA VAL A 202 -5.38 20.41 10.75
C VAL A 202 -6.35 21.45 11.30
N LYS A 203 -5.99 22.74 11.25
CA LYS A 203 -6.83 23.86 11.73
C LYS A 203 -7.25 24.85 10.64
N ASP A 204 -6.51 24.93 9.52
CA ASP A 204 -6.90 25.75 8.37
C ASP A 204 -8.25 25.29 7.79
N LYS A 205 -9.26 26.15 7.90
CA LYS A 205 -10.62 25.92 7.43
C LYS A 205 -10.70 25.79 5.90
N ARG A 206 -9.78 26.39 5.14
CA ARG A 206 -9.72 26.32 3.67
C ARG A 206 -9.27 24.94 3.23
N VAL A 207 -8.20 24.40 3.83
CA VAL A 207 -7.73 23.02 3.59
C VAL A 207 -8.80 22.01 3.99
N LEU A 208 -9.48 22.18 5.13
CA LEU A 208 -10.59 21.31 5.53
C LEU A 208 -11.77 21.37 4.54
N LYS A 209 -12.14 22.56 4.03
CA LYS A 209 -13.15 22.71 2.96
C LYS A 209 -12.70 22.01 1.67
N LEU A 210 -11.44 22.16 1.26
CA LEU A 210 -10.90 21.57 0.02
C LEU A 210 -10.89 20.04 0.06
N ILE A 211 -10.47 19.43 1.19
CA ILE A 211 -10.51 17.97 1.36
C ILE A 211 -11.97 17.46 1.34
N ARG A 212 -12.91 18.17 1.99
CA ARG A 212 -14.34 17.83 1.92
C ARG A 212 -14.91 17.97 0.50
N LYS A 213 -14.46 18.96 -0.28
CA LYS A 213 -14.80 19.08 -1.70
C LYS A 213 -14.27 17.90 -2.52
N TYR A 214 -13.05 17.44 -2.28
CA TYR A 214 -12.50 16.24 -2.92
C TYR A 214 -13.28 14.96 -2.59
N LEU A 215 -13.76 14.81 -1.36
CA LEU A 215 -14.60 13.68 -0.96
C LEU A 215 -16.00 13.73 -1.60
N LYS A 216 -16.54 14.92 -1.87
CA LYS A 216 -17.87 15.14 -2.46
C LYS A 216 -17.87 15.47 -3.96
N SER A 217 -16.75 15.36 -4.67
CA SER A 217 -16.66 15.78 -6.08
C SER A 217 -17.50 14.93 -7.05
N GLY A 218 -17.97 13.76 -6.60
CA GLY A 218 -18.84 12.88 -7.39
C GLY A 218 -18.07 11.94 -8.32
N VAL A 219 -18.82 11.07 -8.97
CA VAL A 219 -18.30 10.05 -9.90
C VAL A 219 -18.97 10.22 -11.25
N MET A 220 -18.17 10.28 -12.31
CA MET A 220 -18.64 10.27 -13.70
C MET A 220 -18.66 8.84 -14.24
N ALA A 221 -19.82 8.37 -14.69
CA ALA A 221 -20.01 7.09 -15.35
C ALA A 221 -21.04 7.20 -16.48
N GLY A 222 -20.72 6.74 -17.69
CA GLY A 222 -21.64 6.78 -18.84
C GLY A 222 -22.12 8.19 -19.25
N GLY A 223 -21.36 9.24 -18.92
CA GLY A 223 -21.76 10.65 -19.14
C GLY A 223 -22.61 11.25 -18.01
N ILE A 224 -23.04 10.46 -17.03
CA ILE A 224 -23.83 10.90 -15.87
C ILE A 224 -22.89 11.13 -14.67
N VAL A 225 -23.06 12.28 -13.99
CA VAL A 225 -22.42 12.56 -12.70
C VAL A 225 -23.33 12.10 -11.57
N SER A 226 -22.85 11.16 -10.75
CA SER A 226 -23.50 10.78 -9.50
C SER A 226 -22.81 11.45 -8.30
N HIS A 227 -23.59 11.97 -7.36
CA HIS A 227 -23.05 12.48 -6.09
C HIS A 227 -22.45 11.35 -5.22
N THR A 228 -21.66 11.74 -4.22
CA THR A 228 -20.96 10.80 -3.33
C THR A 228 -21.19 11.22 -1.88
N GLU A 229 -22.02 10.45 -1.18
CA GLU A 229 -22.41 10.73 0.22
C GLU A 229 -21.48 10.06 1.24
N GLU A 230 -21.03 8.84 0.95
CA GLU A 230 -19.97 8.13 1.67
C GLU A 230 -18.84 7.67 0.72
N GLY A 231 -17.67 7.41 1.30
CA GLY A 231 -16.50 6.89 0.60
C GLY A 231 -15.43 7.94 0.27
N THR A 232 -14.28 7.45 -0.22
CA THR A 232 -13.15 8.25 -0.69
C THR A 232 -12.62 7.65 -2.00
N PRO A 233 -12.34 8.46 -3.04
CA PRO A 233 -12.13 7.96 -4.40
C PRO A 233 -10.91 7.04 -4.51
N GLN A 234 -11.16 5.78 -4.89
CA GLN A 234 -10.12 4.76 -5.10
C GLN A 234 -9.27 5.11 -6.33
N GLY A 235 -8.25 5.94 -6.15
CA GLY A 235 -7.40 6.48 -7.21
C GLY A 235 -6.91 7.92 -6.96
N GLY A 236 -7.50 8.63 -6.00
CA GLY A 236 -6.97 9.91 -5.50
C GLY A 236 -5.66 9.73 -4.71
N PRO A 237 -4.60 10.49 -4.99
CA PRO A 237 -3.34 10.42 -4.23
C PRO A 237 -3.48 10.64 -2.73
N LEU A 238 -4.49 11.42 -2.29
CA LEU A 238 -4.71 11.74 -0.88
C LEU A 238 -5.48 10.64 -0.11
N SER A 239 -6.30 9.84 -0.80
CA SER A 239 -7.16 8.81 -0.20
C SER A 239 -6.44 7.76 0.67
N PRO A 240 -5.21 7.31 0.35
CA PRO A 240 -4.43 6.41 1.21
C PRO A 240 -4.07 7.01 2.58
N LEU A 241 -3.75 8.31 2.64
CA LEU A 241 -3.48 8.99 3.92
C LEU A 241 -4.77 9.15 4.72
N LEU A 242 -5.86 9.59 4.09
CA LEU A 242 -7.18 9.70 4.72
C LEU A 242 -7.66 8.35 5.29
N SER A 243 -7.36 7.25 4.60
CA SER A 243 -7.64 5.88 5.07
C SER A 243 -6.92 5.55 6.38
N ASN A 244 -5.65 5.96 6.52
CA ASN A 244 -4.91 5.79 7.77
C ASN A 244 -5.40 6.74 8.88
N ILE A 245 -5.78 7.98 8.55
CA ILE A 245 -6.38 8.94 9.50
C ILE A 245 -7.71 8.40 10.07
N MET A 246 -8.51 7.69 9.25
CA MET A 246 -9.74 7.04 9.69
C MET A 246 -9.49 5.86 10.63
N LEU A 247 -8.42 5.09 10.40
CA LEU A 247 -8.10 3.84 11.12
C LEU A 247 -7.10 4.02 12.27
N ASP A 248 -6.50 5.19 12.47
CA ASP A 248 -5.62 5.46 13.62
C ASP A 248 -6.38 5.32 14.95
N ASP A 249 -7.67 5.69 15.01
CA ASP A 249 -8.53 5.45 16.18
C ASP A 249 -8.64 3.96 16.55
N LEU A 250 -8.71 3.07 15.55
CA LEU A 250 -8.68 1.62 15.77
C LEU A 250 -7.31 1.20 16.31
N ASP A 251 -6.23 1.68 15.71
CA ASP A 251 -4.88 1.36 16.16
C ASP A 251 -4.65 1.81 17.62
N LYS A 252 -5.10 3.02 18.00
CA LYS A 252 -5.00 3.53 19.38
C LYS A 252 -5.86 2.71 20.35
N GLU A 253 -7.04 2.25 19.93
CA GLU A 253 -7.86 1.36 20.75
C GLU A 253 -7.24 -0.04 20.92
N LEU A 254 -6.50 -0.55 19.92
CA LEU A 254 -5.74 -1.80 20.02
C LEU A 254 -4.50 -1.64 20.92
N GLU A 255 -3.76 -0.54 20.78
CA GLU A 255 -2.64 -0.16 21.66
C GLU A 255 -3.10 -0.05 23.12
N ARG A 256 -4.19 0.69 23.38
CA ARG A 256 -4.78 0.86 24.73
C ARG A 256 -5.24 -0.45 25.38
N ARG A 257 -5.51 -1.49 24.57
CA ARG A 257 -5.89 -2.85 25.03
C ARG A 257 -4.69 -3.79 25.21
N GLY A 258 -3.46 -3.34 24.96
CA GLY A 258 -2.26 -4.19 24.99
C GLY A 258 -2.24 -5.28 23.91
N LEU A 259 -3.05 -5.14 22.86
CA LEU A 259 -3.20 -6.16 21.83
C LEU A 259 -2.00 -6.14 20.87
N HIS A 260 -1.53 -7.32 20.51
CA HIS A 260 -0.43 -7.50 19.56
C HIS A 260 -1.05 -7.57 18.16
N PHE A 261 -0.80 -6.58 17.30
CA PHE A 261 -1.45 -6.50 15.98
C PHE A 261 -0.50 -5.97 14.91
N SER A 262 -0.85 -6.20 13.64
CA SER A 262 -0.17 -5.64 12.47
C SER A 262 -1.24 -5.24 11.45
N ARG A 263 -1.33 -3.95 11.13
CA ARG A 263 -2.28 -3.39 10.15
C ARG A 263 -1.57 -2.93 8.88
N PHE A 264 -2.09 -3.33 7.72
CA PHE A 264 -1.67 -2.82 6.43
C PHE A 264 -2.89 -2.35 5.65
N ALA A 265 -3.11 -1.03 5.61
CA ALA A 265 -4.33 -0.41 5.09
C ALA A 265 -5.57 -0.91 5.86
N ASP A 266 -6.49 -1.59 5.17
CA ASP A 266 -7.70 -2.23 5.69
C ASP A 266 -7.49 -3.68 6.16
N ASP A 267 -6.38 -4.35 5.78
CA ASP A 267 -6.00 -5.70 6.22
C ASP A 267 -5.41 -5.61 7.64
N CYS A 268 -6.22 -5.94 8.67
CA CYS A 268 -5.83 -5.84 10.08
C CYS A 268 -5.84 -7.22 10.76
N ASN A 269 -4.68 -7.65 11.26
CA ASN A 269 -4.52 -8.93 11.93
C ASN A 269 -4.06 -8.73 13.39
N ILE A 270 -4.85 -9.26 14.33
CA ILE A 270 -4.59 -9.21 15.78
C ILE A 270 -4.23 -10.61 16.28
N TYR A 271 -3.12 -10.73 17.00
CA TYR A 271 -2.54 -12.00 17.44
C TYR A 271 -2.82 -12.24 18.93
N VAL A 272 -3.32 -13.43 19.25
CA VAL A 272 -3.74 -13.82 20.61
C VAL A 272 -3.29 -15.26 20.94
N LYS A 273 -3.24 -15.60 22.22
CA LYS A 273 -2.77 -16.93 22.67
C LYS A 273 -3.82 -18.05 22.51
N THR A 274 -5.12 -17.77 22.66
CA THR A 274 -6.20 -18.78 22.65
C THR A 274 -7.38 -18.38 21.76
N LYS A 275 -8.12 -19.38 21.22
CA LYS A 275 -9.28 -19.10 20.35
C LYS A 275 -10.39 -18.34 21.08
N ARG A 276 -10.68 -18.71 22.34
CA ARG A 276 -11.64 -18.00 23.22
C ARG A 276 -11.30 -16.52 23.39
N ALA A 277 -10.02 -16.18 23.53
CA ALA A 277 -9.59 -14.78 23.57
C ALA A 277 -9.80 -14.07 22.23
N GLY A 278 -9.58 -14.77 21.11
CA GLY A 278 -9.77 -14.25 19.76
C GLY A 278 -11.22 -13.91 19.43
N GLU A 279 -12.17 -14.80 19.70
CA GLU A 279 -13.60 -14.54 19.45
C GLU A 279 -14.10 -13.36 20.30
N ARG A 280 -13.68 -13.28 21.58
CA ARG A 280 -13.97 -12.16 22.48
C ARG A 280 -13.40 -10.82 21.95
N VAL A 281 -12.20 -10.84 21.38
CA VAL A 281 -11.59 -9.66 20.75
C VAL A 281 -12.34 -9.29 19.47
N LYS A 282 -12.64 -10.25 18.58
CA LYS A 282 -13.41 -10.04 17.35
C LYS A 282 -14.74 -9.33 17.64
N ALA A 283 -15.59 -9.91 18.47
CA ALA A 283 -16.92 -9.34 18.81
C ALA A 283 -16.85 -8.02 19.61
N SER A 284 -15.69 -7.64 20.13
CA SER A 284 -15.46 -6.35 20.78
C SER A 284 -14.93 -5.28 19.81
N ILE A 285 -14.13 -5.67 18.82
CA ILE A 285 -13.61 -4.79 17.77
C ILE A 285 -14.65 -4.54 16.67
N GLU A 286 -15.47 -5.55 16.30
CA GLU A 286 -16.63 -5.38 15.41
C GLU A 286 -17.58 -4.29 15.94
N ARG A 287 -17.96 -4.37 17.23
CA ARG A 287 -18.79 -3.34 17.89
C ARG A 287 -18.13 -1.96 17.97
N TYR A 288 -16.80 -1.89 18.05
CA TYR A 288 -16.08 -0.61 18.01
C TYR A 288 -16.11 0.00 16.60
N LEU A 289 -15.85 -0.80 15.57
CA LEU A 289 -15.86 -0.39 14.16
C LEU A 289 -17.25 0.06 13.71
N GLU A 290 -18.26 -0.78 13.93
CA GLU A 290 -19.65 -0.51 13.53
C GLU A 290 -20.29 0.60 14.40
N GLY A 291 -19.90 0.69 15.68
CA GLY A 291 -20.42 1.68 16.63
C GLY A 291 -19.78 3.08 16.53
N LYS A 292 -18.45 3.17 16.67
CA LYS A 292 -17.70 4.44 16.82
C LYS A 292 -17.14 4.99 15.50
N LEU A 293 -16.77 4.12 14.56
CA LEU A 293 -16.24 4.52 13.24
C LEU A 293 -17.25 4.40 12.10
N LYS A 294 -18.41 3.76 12.36
CA LYS A 294 -19.47 3.46 11.37
C LYS A 294 -18.97 2.63 10.16
N LEU A 295 -17.91 1.84 10.36
CA LEU A 295 -17.34 0.95 9.34
C LEU A 295 -17.88 -0.46 9.49
N LYS A 296 -18.54 -0.99 8.45
CA LYS A 296 -19.12 -2.33 8.44
C LYS A 296 -18.05 -3.42 8.26
N VAL A 297 -18.09 -4.47 9.08
CA VAL A 297 -17.13 -5.59 9.00
C VAL A 297 -17.65 -6.67 8.04
N ASN A 298 -16.77 -7.19 7.18
CA ASN A 298 -17.09 -8.34 6.34
C ASN A 298 -17.00 -9.63 7.19
N LYS A 299 -18.14 -10.10 7.68
CA LYS A 299 -18.23 -11.23 8.63
C LYS A 299 -17.89 -12.58 8.01
N GLU A 300 -18.02 -12.74 6.68
CA GLU A 300 -17.67 -13.96 5.93
C GLU A 300 -16.15 -14.19 5.88
N LYS A 301 -15.39 -13.13 5.63
CA LYS A 301 -13.93 -13.20 5.56
C LYS A 301 -13.27 -13.08 6.92
N SER A 302 -13.84 -12.29 7.84
CA SER A 302 -13.24 -11.97 9.14
C SER A 302 -13.32 -13.17 10.08
N ALA A 303 -12.19 -13.73 10.51
CA ALA A 303 -12.14 -15.05 11.13
C ALA A 303 -11.11 -15.16 12.26
N VAL A 304 -11.40 -16.02 13.23
CA VAL A 304 -10.48 -16.38 14.33
C VAL A 304 -9.96 -17.80 14.11
N GLU A 305 -8.70 -17.92 13.71
CA GLU A 305 -8.13 -19.17 13.21
C GLU A 305 -6.60 -19.21 13.39
N ARG A 306 -5.96 -20.36 13.12
CA ARG A 306 -4.51 -20.49 13.08
C ARG A 306 -3.89 -19.64 11.96
N PRO A 307 -2.82 -18.85 12.24
CA PRO A 307 -2.16 -18.01 11.24
C PRO A 307 -1.71 -18.74 9.96
N TRP A 308 -1.30 -20.01 10.08
CA TRP A 308 -0.86 -20.84 8.96
C TRP A 308 -1.99 -21.32 8.03
N LYS A 309 -3.26 -21.12 8.39
CA LYS A 309 -4.42 -21.34 7.51
C LYS A 309 -4.87 -20.05 6.79
N ARG A 310 -4.57 -18.86 7.34
CA ARG A 310 -4.92 -17.56 6.75
C ARG A 310 -3.85 -17.06 5.77
N LYS A 311 -4.17 -15.98 5.06
CA LYS A 311 -3.33 -15.29 4.06
C LYS A 311 -3.19 -13.83 4.50
N PHE A 312 -1.99 -13.39 4.85
CA PHE A 312 -1.70 -11.98 5.12
C PHE A 312 -0.74 -11.44 4.05
N LEU A 313 -1.12 -10.36 3.36
CA LEU A 313 -0.33 -9.74 2.27
C LEU A 313 0.22 -10.72 1.20
N GLY A 314 -0.49 -11.81 0.93
CA GLY A 314 -0.10 -12.85 -0.04
C GLY A 314 0.85 -13.92 0.52
N PHE A 315 1.33 -13.76 1.74
CA PHE A 315 2.08 -14.77 2.52
C PHE A 315 1.15 -15.59 3.41
N SER A 316 1.71 -16.62 4.02
CA SER A 316 1.14 -17.41 5.13
C SER A 316 2.29 -17.95 5.98
N PHE A 317 2.00 -18.73 7.01
CA PHE A 317 2.99 -19.27 7.96
C PHE A 317 3.03 -20.80 7.96
N THR A 318 4.07 -21.43 8.50
CA THR A 318 4.08 -22.87 8.83
C THR A 318 3.48 -23.15 10.21
N ALA A 319 3.06 -24.39 10.45
CA ALA A 319 2.46 -24.84 11.72
C ALA A 319 3.49 -25.21 12.83
N GLN A 320 4.78 -25.07 12.52
CA GLN A 320 5.90 -25.37 13.42
C GLN A 320 5.93 -24.39 14.62
N LYS A 321 6.60 -24.77 15.72
CA LYS A 321 6.84 -23.86 16.87
C LYS A 321 7.55 -22.60 16.39
N GLU A 322 8.70 -22.78 15.74
CA GLU A 322 9.32 -21.78 14.89
C GLU A 322 8.55 -21.62 13.57
N ALA A 323 7.52 -20.77 13.61
CA ALA A 323 6.73 -20.43 12.44
C ALA A 323 7.61 -19.76 11.37
N ARG A 324 7.60 -20.33 10.16
CA ARG A 324 8.33 -19.83 8.99
C ARG A 324 7.39 -19.16 8.00
N ILE A 325 7.82 -18.06 7.36
CA ILE A 325 7.06 -17.38 6.31
C ILE A 325 7.11 -18.22 5.03
N ARG A 326 5.94 -18.45 4.43
CA ARG A 326 5.75 -19.18 3.17
C ARG A 326 4.85 -18.40 2.21
N ILE A 327 4.89 -18.71 0.92
CA ILE A 327 3.95 -18.14 -0.06
C ILE A 327 2.54 -18.72 0.22
N SER A 328 1.50 -17.89 0.18
CA SER A 328 0.12 -18.40 0.29
C SER A 328 -0.26 -19.29 -0.90
N PRO A 329 -1.14 -20.29 -0.73
CA PRO A 329 -1.63 -21.11 -1.85
C PRO A 329 -2.27 -20.28 -2.96
N LYS A 330 -2.94 -19.17 -2.61
CA LYS A 330 -3.59 -18.26 -3.57
C LYS A 330 -2.55 -17.52 -4.42
N SER A 331 -1.45 -17.03 -3.82
CA SER A 331 -0.34 -16.43 -4.57
C SER A 331 0.42 -17.44 -5.44
N LEU A 332 0.60 -18.69 -4.96
CA LEU A 332 1.16 -19.78 -5.76
C LEU A 332 0.25 -20.19 -6.95
N LYS A 333 -1.08 -20.13 -6.78
CA LYS A 333 -2.02 -20.31 -7.90
C LYS A 333 -1.88 -19.17 -8.92
N ARG A 334 -1.95 -17.91 -8.49
CA ARG A 334 -1.84 -16.73 -9.38
C ARG A 334 -0.55 -16.72 -10.22
N VAL A 335 0.61 -17.03 -9.65
CA VAL A 335 1.86 -17.10 -10.43
C VAL A 335 1.85 -18.24 -11.45
N LYS A 336 1.31 -19.42 -11.09
CA LYS A 336 1.12 -20.53 -12.04
C LYS A 336 0.13 -20.16 -13.14
N ASP A 337 -0.92 -19.40 -12.85
CA ASP A 337 -1.89 -18.95 -13.86
C ASP A 337 -1.32 -17.87 -14.81
N LYS A 338 -0.51 -16.92 -14.32
CA LYS A 338 0.23 -15.98 -15.19
C LYS A 338 1.32 -16.68 -16.01
N ILE A 339 2.00 -17.70 -15.47
CA ILE A 339 2.89 -18.56 -16.26
C ILE A 339 2.08 -19.31 -17.33
N ARG A 340 0.88 -19.84 -17.02
CA ARG A 340 0.02 -20.55 -17.98
C ARG A 340 -0.34 -19.66 -19.18
N THR A 341 -0.72 -18.40 -18.96
CA THR A 341 -1.03 -17.48 -20.06
C THR A 341 0.23 -17.15 -20.89
N LEU A 342 1.35 -16.80 -20.24
CA LEU A 342 2.61 -16.54 -20.94
C LEU A 342 3.15 -17.76 -21.74
N THR A 343 2.85 -18.97 -21.28
CA THR A 343 3.21 -20.23 -21.95
C THR A 343 2.05 -20.90 -22.70
N LYS A 344 1.01 -20.15 -23.12
CA LYS A 344 -0.08 -20.70 -23.93
C LYS A 344 0.47 -21.19 -25.29
N PRO A 345 0.34 -22.48 -25.66
CA PRO A 345 0.95 -22.99 -26.90
C PRO A 345 0.32 -22.41 -28.19
N THR A 346 -0.91 -21.91 -28.12
CA THR A 346 -1.59 -21.25 -29.25
C THR A 346 -1.18 -19.78 -29.43
N TRP A 347 -0.32 -19.23 -28.56
CA TRP A 347 0.07 -17.83 -28.61
C TRP A 347 1.35 -17.67 -29.44
N SER A 348 1.22 -17.04 -30.60
CA SER A 348 2.21 -16.91 -31.67
C SER A 348 3.28 -15.84 -31.39
N ILE A 349 4.01 -15.99 -30.28
CA ILE A 349 5.20 -15.20 -29.96
C ILE A 349 6.47 -16.06 -29.96
N SER A 350 7.62 -15.44 -30.24
CA SER A 350 8.92 -16.11 -30.30
C SER A 350 9.34 -16.71 -28.95
N MET A 351 10.20 -17.73 -28.95
CA MET A 351 10.67 -18.32 -27.69
C MET A 351 11.55 -17.34 -26.88
N LYS A 352 12.39 -16.56 -27.55
CA LYS A 352 13.26 -15.52 -26.95
C LYS A 352 12.41 -14.47 -26.21
N GLU A 353 11.40 -13.93 -26.88
CA GLU A 353 10.48 -12.95 -26.31
C GLU A 353 9.66 -13.55 -25.16
N ARG A 354 9.17 -14.79 -25.31
CA ARG A 354 8.45 -15.50 -24.24
C ARG A 354 9.30 -15.66 -22.98
N ILE A 355 10.58 -15.99 -23.14
CA ILE A 355 11.56 -16.06 -22.04
C ILE A 355 11.81 -14.67 -21.45
N GLN A 356 11.92 -13.61 -22.26
CA GLN A 356 12.06 -12.23 -21.81
C GLN A 356 10.88 -11.76 -20.96
N GLN A 357 9.64 -11.98 -21.42
CA GLN A 357 8.42 -11.63 -20.66
C GLN A 357 8.29 -12.46 -19.36
N LEU A 358 8.65 -13.75 -19.40
CA LEU A 358 8.70 -14.60 -18.20
C LEU A 358 9.75 -14.11 -17.21
N ASN A 359 10.95 -13.76 -17.66
CA ASN A 359 12.02 -13.19 -16.84
C ASN A 359 11.56 -11.89 -16.16
N GLN A 360 11.01 -10.94 -16.93
CA GLN A 360 10.52 -9.66 -16.42
C GLN A 360 9.49 -9.86 -15.30
N TYR A 361 8.50 -10.73 -15.52
CA TYR A 361 7.48 -11.04 -14.52
C TYR A 361 8.04 -11.77 -13.30
N LEU A 362 8.85 -12.82 -13.50
CA LEU A 362 9.29 -13.70 -12.42
C LEU A 362 10.39 -13.08 -11.54
N MET A 363 11.28 -12.27 -12.12
CA MET A 363 12.30 -11.54 -11.35
C MET A 363 11.66 -10.46 -10.46
N GLY A 364 10.64 -9.74 -10.96
CA GLY A 364 9.85 -8.83 -10.12
C GLY A 364 9.03 -9.55 -9.06
N TRP A 365 8.40 -10.68 -9.41
CA TRP A 365 7.63 -11.51 -8.49
C TRP A 365 8.49 -12.05 -7.34
N ILE A 366 9.68 -12.61 -7.62
CA ILE A 366 10.56 -13.09 -6.54
C ILE A 366 11.16 -11.94 -5.72
N GLY A 367 11.36 -10.75 -6.30
CA GLY A 367 11.71 -9.53 -5.57
C GLY A 367 10.75 -9.21 -4.41
N TYR A 368 9.46 -9.51 -4.58
CA TYR A 368 8.49 -9.42 -3.48
C TYR A 368 8.47 -10.68 -2.60
N TYR A 369 8.47 -11.88 -3.18
CA TYR A 369 8.29 -13.12 -2.42
C TYR A 369 9.56 -13.68 -1.76
N ALA A 370 10.73 -13.05 -1.93
CA ALA A 370 11.99 -13.47 -1.31
C ALA A 370 12.00 -13.43 0.24
N LEU A 371 10.99 -12.84 0.87
CA LEU A 371 10.80 -12.84 2.33
C LEU A 371 10.60 -14.25 2.93
N ILE A 372 10.21 -15.24 2.13
CA ILE A 372 9.99 -16.61 2.63
C ILE A 372 11.25 -17.25 3.21
N GLU A 373 11.03 -18.24 4.08
CA GLU A 373 12.06 -19.13 4.65
C GLU A 373 11.88 -20.58 4.15
N THR A 374 11.02 -20.79 3.15
CA THR A 374 10.70 -22.09 2.55
C THR A 374 11.01 -22.08 1.04
N PRO A 375 12.23 -22.44 0.61
CA PRO A 375 12.60 -22.36 -0.81
C PRO A 375 12.03 -23.49 -1.69
N LYS A 376 11.63 -24.64 -1.11
CA LYS A 376 11.16 -25.81 -1.87
C LYS A 376 10.06 -25.51 -2.91
N PRO A 377 9.00 -24.72 -2.61
CA PRO A 377 7.98 -24.36 -3.61
C PRO A 377 8.51 -23.52 -4.78
N LEU A 378 9.65 -22.83 -4.64
CA LEU A 378 10.30 -22.12 -5.75
C LEU A 378 10.97 -23.10 -6.72
N ALA A 379 11.67 -24.10 -6.20
CA ALA A 379 12.29 -25.16 -7.02
C ALA A 379 11.22 -25.98 -7.77
N GLU A 380 10.12 -26.32 -7.09
CA GLU A 380 8.95 -26.96 -7.71
C GLU A 380 8.32 -26.08 -8.81
N LEU A 381 8.18 -24.77 -8.57
CA LEU A 381 7.66 -23.81 -9.55
C LEU A 381 8.59 -23.68 -10.76
N GLU A 382 9.91 -23.63 -10.56
CA GLU A 382 10.90 -23.48 -11.63
C GLU A 382 11.03 -24.76 -12.48
N SER A 383 10.98 -25.94 -11.86
CA SER A 383 10.92 -27.22 -12.58
C SER A 383 9.63 -27.32 -13.42
N TRP A 384 8.50 -26.93 -12.84
CA TRP A 384 7.22 -26.88 -13.54
C TRP A 384 7.19 -25.82 -14.67
N LEU A 385 7.85 -24.68 -14.51
CA LEU A 385 8.07 -23.67 -15.54
C LEU A 385 8.89 -24.23 -16.71
N LYS A 386 10.02 -24.89 -16.44
CA LYS A 386 10.84 -25.54 -17.48
C LYS A 386 10.06 -26.65 -18.21
N ARG A 387 9.18 -27.39 -17.51
CA ARG A 387 8.21 -28.32 -18.13
C ARG A 387 7.18 -27.60 -19.02
N ARG A 388 6.68 -26.42 -18.64
CA ARG A 388 5.80 -25.58 -19.47
C ARG A 388 6.50 -25.03 -20.71
N LEU A 389 7.78 -24.66 -20.63
CA LEU A 389 8.55 -24.22 -21.79
C LEU A 389 8.88 -25.38 -22.76
N ARG A 390 9.19 -26.58 -22.24
CA ARG A 390 9.27 -27.81 -23.06
C ARG A 390 7.98 -28.11 -23.80
N LEU A 391 6.82 -27.90 -23.18
CA LEU A 391 5.51 -28.02 -23.85
C LEU A 391 5.39 -27.03 -25.03
N CYS A 392 5.80 -25.77 -24.86
CA CYS A 392 5.77 -24.78 -25.95
C CYS A 392 6.63 -25.22 -27.15
N LEU A 393 7.89 -25.66 -26.93
CA LEU A 393 8.74 -26.21 -28.01
C LEU A 393 8.11 -27.44 -28.67
N TRP A 394 7.49 -28.35 -27.91
CA TRP A 394 6.85 -29.54 -28.45
C TRP A 394 5.65 -29.23 -29.38
N HIS A 395 4.94 -28.14 -29.12
CA HIS A 395 3.89 -27.63 -30.02
C HIS A 395 4.43 -26.79 -31.19
N GLN A 396 5.59 -26.15 -31.05
CA GLN A 396 6.28 -25.47 -32.15
C GLN A 396 6.83 -26.50 -33.16
N TRP A 397 7.40 -27.61 -32.67
CA TRP A 397 7.83 -28.75 -33.49
C TRP A 397 6.63 -29.64 -33.86
N LYS A 398 5.72 -29.13 -34.70
CA LYS A 398 4.46 -29.79 -35.06
C LYS A 398 4.65 -31.16 -35.73
N ARG A 399 5.58 -31.28 -36.69
CA ARG A 399 5.78 -32.48 -37.54
C ARG A 399 6.82 -33.43 -36.94
N VAL A 400 6.65 -34.74 -37.10
CA VAL A 400 7.63 -35.76 -36.63
C VAL A 400 9.03 -35.51 -37.19
N ARG A 401 9.14 -35.19 -38.50
CA ARG A 401 10.41 -34.85 -39.16
C ARG A 401 11.13 -33.66 -38.48
N THR A 402 10.42 -32.62 -38.04
CA THR A 402 11.06 -31.48 -37.36
C THR A 402 11.42 -31.78 -35.91
N ARG A 403 10.58 -32.55 -35.18
CA ARG A 403 10.94 -33.05 -33.83
C ARG A 403 12.24 -33.85 -33.87
N TYR A 404 12.33 -34.84 -34.74
CA TYR A 404 13.54 -35.66 -34.89
C TYR A 404 14.78 -34.78 -35.20
N ARG A 405 14.66 -33.86 -36.16
CA ARG A 405 15.75 -32.96 -36.56
C ARG A 405 16.26 -32.09 -35.39
N GLU A 406 15.37 -31.42 -34.65
CA GLU A 406 15.80 -30.56 -33.54
C GLU A 406 16.29 -31.39 -32.33
N LEU A 407 15.73 -32.58 -32.07
CA LEU A 407 16.24 -33.48 -31.03
C LEU A 407 17.65 -34.02 -31.35
N ARG A 408 17.96 -34.32 -32.62
CA ARG A 408 19.32 -34.71 -33.05
C ARG A 408 20.32 -33.56 -32.87
N LYS A 409 19.95 -32.31 -33.19
CA LYS A 409 20.79 -31.12 -32.90
C LYS A 409 21.05 -30.93 -31.39
N LEU A 410 20.10 -31.33 -30.55
CA LEU A 410 20.24 -31.31 -29.08
C LEU A 410 21.00 -32.53 -28.50
N GLY A 411 21.75 -33.25 -29.34
CA GLY A 411 22.67 -34.31 -28.90
C GLY A 411 22.03 -35.65 -28.52
N LEU A 412 20.76 -35.89 -28.84
CA LEU A 412 20.14 -37.20 -28.63
C LEU A 412 20.57 -38.20 -29.70
N THR A 413 20.70 -39.48 -29.34
CA THR A 413 21.01 -40.56 -30.29
C THR A 413 19.86 -40.76 -31.28
N HIS A 414 20.12 -41.45 -32.41
CA HIS A 414 19.09 -41.74 -33.43
C HIS A 414 17.85 -42.41 -32.81
N GLN A 415 18.04 -43.52 -32.09
CA GLN A 415 16.99 -44.29 -31.43
C GLN A 415 16.15 -43.42 -30.47
N GLN A 416 16.81 -42.67 -29.59
CA GLN A 416 16.15 -41.77 -28.63
C GLN A 416 15.35 -40.67 -29.36
N ALA A 417 15.97 -39.99 -30.32
CA ALA A 417 15.31 -38.92 -31.06
C ALA A 417 14.08 -39.43 -31.84
N PHE A 418 14.16 -40.64 -32.40
CA PHE A 418 13.06 -41.26 -33.17
C PHE A 418 11.89 -41.67 -32.27
N GLU A 419 12.15 -42.40 -31.18
CA GLU A 419 11.13 -42.90 -30.23
C GLU A 419 10.27 -41.76 -29.65
N ILE A 420 10.90 -40.63 -29.31
CA ILE A 420 10.19 -39.47 -28.75
C ILE A 420 9.43 -38.72 -29.86
N ALA A 421 10.05 -38.54 -31.05
CA ALA A 421 9.46 -37.75 -32.14
C ALA A 421 8.14 -38.34 -32.66
N SER A 422 8.07 -39.67 -32.77
CA SER A 422 6.91 -40.44 -33.24
C SER A 422 5.91 -40.83 -32.12
N THR A 423 6.17 -40.43 -30.87
CA THR A 423 5.44 -40.98 -29.72
C THR A 423 3.94 -40.69 -29.72
N ARG A 424 3.14 -41.70 -29.37
CA ARG A 424 1.68 -41.62 -29.19
C ARG A 424 1.27 -40.81 -27.94
N LYS A 425 2.21 -40.52 -27.04
CA LYS A 425 1.97 -39.89 -25.73
C LYS A 425 1.62 -38.40 -25.91
N GLY A 426 0.55 -37.93 -25.26
CA GLY A 426 0.11 -36.53 -25.33
C GLY A 426 1.15 -35.51 -24.85
N ALA A 427 1.11 -34.28 -25.37
CA ALA A 427 2.16 -33.27 -25.23
C ALA A 427 2.55 -32.90 -23.78
N TRP A 428 1.62 -33.00 -22.82
CA TRP A 428 1.96 -32.80 -21.40
C TRP A 428 2.65 -34.03 -20.78
N ARG A 429 2.43 -35.24 -21.30
CA ARG A 429 3.12 -36.48 -20.87
C ARG A 429 4.53 -36.58 -21.46
N THR A 430 4.77 -36.03 -22.67
CA THR A 430 6.11 -35.96 -23.28
C THR A 430 7.01 -34.93 -22.60
N SER A 431 6.46 -33.80 -22.11
CA SER A 431 7.24 -32.74 -21.45
C SER A 431 8.01 -33.14 -20.17
N ILE A 432 7.82 -34.37 -19.68
CA ILE A 432 8.49 -34.97 -18.51
C ILE A 432 9.17 -36.32 -18.82
N THR A 433 9.37 -36.71 -20.09
CA THR A 433 10.17 -37.92 -20.38
C THR A 433 11.66 -37.69 -20.07
N PRO A 434 12.43 -38.71 -19.62
CA PRO A 434 13.83 -38.53 -19.27
C PRO A 434 14.67 -37.94 -20.41
N HIS A 435 14.48 -38.41 -21.64
CA HIS A 435 15.19 -37.89 -22.81
C HIS A 435 14.89 -36.41 -23.09
N LEU A 436 13.63 -35.98 -22.99
CA LEU A 436 13.27 -34.57 -23.20
C LEU A 436 13.71 -33.69 -22.01
N HIS A 437 13.84 -34.27 -20.83
CA HIS A 437 14.47 -33.62 -19.68
C HIS A 437 16.00 -33.46 -19.86
N LYS A 438 16.67 -34.45 -20.49
CA LYS A 438 18.10 -34.37 -20.86
C LYS A 438 18.32 -33.33 -21.96
N ALA A 439 17.56 -33.39 -23.06
CA ALA A 439 17.66 -32.48 -24.20
C ALA A 439 17.38 -31.00 -23.83
N LEU A 440 16.36 -30.77 -23.00
CA LEU A 440 15.82 -29.45 -22.67
C LEU A 440 15.84 -29.26 -21.14
N GLY A 441 17.00 -29.53 -20.55
CA GLY A 441 17.31 -29.44 -19.13
C GLY A 441 17.72 -28.04 -18.67
N ASN A 442 18.31 -27.93 -17.47
CA ASN A 442 18.66 -26.64 -16.85
C ASN A 442 19.61 -25.80 -17.72
N ALA A 443 20.74 -26.38 -18.13
CA ALA A 443 21.77 -25.69 -18.92
C ALA A 443 21.23 -25.15 -20.25
N TYR A 444 20.35 -25.90 -20.94
CA TYR A 444 19.68 -25.43 -22.15
C TYR A 444 18.83 -24.18 -21.87
N TRP A 445 17.97 -24.19 -20.86
CA TRP A 445 17.13 -23.02 -20.58
C TRP A 445 17.94 -21.82 -20.11
N GLN A 446 19.04 -22.04 -19.39
CA GLN A 446 19.98 -20.99 -19.00
C GLN A 446 20.70 -20.38 -20.22
N SER A 447 21.15 -21.18 -21.20
CA SER A 447 21.76 -20.66 -22.44
C SER A 447 20.75 -19.98 -23.37
N GLN A 448 19.46 -20.35 -23.29
CA GLN A 448 18.36 -19.58 -23.90
C GLN A 448 17.96 -18.32 -23.09
N GLY A 449 18.70 -17.97 -22.03
CA GLY A 449 18.52 -16.75 -21.26
C GLY A 449 17.43 -16.79 -20.17
N LEU A 450 16.90 -17.96 -19.80
CA LEU A 450 15.93 -18.08 -18.70
C LEU A 450 16.64 -17.91 -17.35
N LYS A 451 16.24 -16.89 -16.58
CA LYS A 451 16.81 -16.60 -15.26
C LYS A 451 16.21 -17.53 -14.20
N SER A 452 17.06 -18.13 -13.36
CA SER A 452 16.60 -18.98 -12.26
C SER A 452 15.94 -18.14 -11.16
N VAL A 453 14.73 -18.56 -10.77
CA VAL A 453 13.96 -18.00 -9.66
C VAL A 453 14.58 -18.42 -8.32
N THR A 454 15.09 -19.66 -8.22
CA THR A 454 15.79 -20.11 -7.01
C THR A 454 17.13 -19.42 -6.81
N GLN A 455 17.91 -19.21 -7.87
CA GLN A 455 19.18 -18.46 -7.79
C GLN A 455 18.91 -17.02 -7.36
N ARG A 456 17.99 -16.31 -8.02
CA ARG A 456 17.65 -14.92 -7.69
C ARG A 456 17.10 -14.77 -6.27
N TYR A 457 16.39 -15.77 -5.75
CA TYR A 457 15.96 -15.81 -4.34
C TYR A 457 17.17 -15.81 -3.39
N PHE A 458 18.19 -16.64 -3.64
CA PHE A 458 19.39 -16.69 -2.80
C PHE A 458 20.22 -15.41 -2.91
N GLU A 459 20.41 -14.86 -4.11
CA GLU A 459 21.08 -13.56 -4.32
C GLU A 459 20.44 -12.43 -3.48
N ILE A 460 19.10 -12.30 -3.53
CA ILE A 460 18.36 -11.30 -2.74
C ILE A 460 18.53 -11.55 -1.23
N ARG A 461 18.49 -12.83 -0.82
CA ARG A 461 18.64 -13.22 0.60
C ARG A 461 20.07 -13.14 1.14
N GLN A 462 21.08 -13.12 0.27
CA GLN A 462 22.46 -12.78 0.62
C GLN A 462 22.61 -11.27 0.77
N GLY A 463 22.08 -10.47 -0.17
CA GLY A 463 22.09 -9.01 -0.09
C GLY A 463 21.40 -8.46 1.17
N TRP A 464 20.37 -9.14 1.70
CA TRP A 464 19.73 -8.81 3.00
C TRP A 464 20.46 -9.34 4.25
N ARG A 465 21.69 -9.82 4.10
CA ARG A 465 22.58 -10.22 5.22
C ARG A 465 23.87 -9.39 5.26
N THR A 466 24.21 -8.76 4.15
CA THR A 466 25.40 -7.93 3.96
C THR A 466 25.07 -6.43 4.00
N ALA A 467 23.80 -6.08 4.22
CA ALA A 467 23.23 -4.75 4.38
C ALA A 467 22.05 -4.81 5.36
#